data_AF-A0A2P8H4A0-F1
#
_entry.id   AF-A0A2P8H4A0-F1
#
_cell.length_a   1.000
_cell.length_b   1.000
_cell.length_c   1.000
_cell.angle_alpha   90.00
_cell.angle_beta   90.00
_cell.angle_gamma   90.00
#
_symmetry.space_group_name_H-M   'P 1'
#
loop_
_entity.id
_entity.type
_entity.pdbx_description
1 polymer ?
#
loop_
_entity_poly.entity_id
_entity_poly.type
_entity_poly.pdbx_seq_one_letter_code
_entity_poly.pdbx_strand_id
1 'polypeptide(L)'
;MKKVIDKISSSSKAKGVSLLDLKKAEKELGALFPEEFKDLYVETNGAEFGEWTLFPVATAQDGTLSSDLVSHNLHNRPENLPADMIIVGENNIGDKLCYRIRKRWMQEYLFLWNEKNNRLNKYTSLLSELIETTVRKDTNGKPRNMGDFTVKSGKLIVTDPCYSAEDTGIQVHLSNVKNGRWTATVSYTDDEVVEKLTAYFAEKKPSGKWHSCDKLIAVDSAQAGIFDAALFGKDEAIPYEVENVYGIGMDEEGLKYYVACSDAVASDDQGGVIPGGAVAMSGYGDGMYEVYLKYNIHKEIVGVMIGFGEEE
;
A
#
# COMPACT_ATOMS: atom_id res chain seq x y z
N MET A 1 -7.48 -7.37 16.07
CA MET A 1 -7.30 -5.90 16.14
C MET A 1 -5.88 -5.39 16.31
N LYS A 2 -4.98 -5.98 17.12
CA LYS A 2 -3.60 -5.44 17.31
C LYS A 2 -2.83 -5.11 16.03
N LYS A 3 -2.92 -5.94 14.98
CA LYS A 3 -2.23 -5.72 13.69
C LYS A 3 -2.74 -4.52 12.88
N VAL A 4 -3.98 -4.06 13.13
CA VAL A 4 -4.62 -2.96 12.38
C VAL A 4 -4.62 -1.64 13.15
N ILE A 5 -4.45 -1.66 14.48
CA ILE A 5 -4.42 -0.43 15.30
C ILE A 5 -3.27 0.49 14.91
N ASP A 6 -2.13 -0.06 14.49
CA ASP A 6 -1.00 0.73 14.01
C ASP A 6 -1.27 1.42 12.66
N LYS A 7 -2.26 0.92 11.90
CA LYS A 7 -2.68 1.46 10.60
C LYS A 7 -3.71 2.58 10.72
N ILE A 8 -4.31 2.79 11.90
CA ILE A 8 -5.27 3.87 12.18
C ILE A 8 -4.53 5.21 12.26
N SER A 9 -5.16 6.29 11.80
CA SER A 9 -4.56 7.63 11.79
C SER A 9 -4.02 8.02 13.17
N SER A 10 -2.76 8.46 13.24
CA SER A 10 -2.08 8.82 14.49
C SER A 10 -2.76 9.99 15.21
N SER A 11 -3.46 10.87 14.48
CA SER A 11 -4.26 11.98 15.05
C SER A 11 -5.56 11.50 15.72
N SER A 12 -6.02 10.28 15.41
CA SER A 12 -7.29 9.71 15.90
C SER A 12 -7.12 8.70 17.04
N LYS A 13 -5.89 8.49 17.52
CA LYS A 13 -5.59 7.66 18.71
C LYS A 13 -6.02 8.35 20.02
N ALA A 14 -7.27 8.80 20.09
CA ALA A 14 -7.90 9.19 21.34
C ALA A 14 -7.87 8.00 22.30
N LYS A 15 -7.75 8.28 23.61
CA LYS A 15 -7.70 7.23 24.62
C LYS A 15 -8.95 6.34 24.51
N GLY A 16 -8.75 5.03 24.42
CA GLY A 16 -9.84 4.07 24.39
C GLY A 16 -10.73 4.14 25.64
N VAL A 17 -11.91 3.52 25.53
CA VAL A 17 -12.94 3.52 26.56
C VAL A 17 -12.87 2.28 27.46
N SER A 18 -13.49 2.37 28.64
CA SER A 18 -13.55 1.21 29.53
C SER A 18 -14.61 0.20 29.07
N LEU A 19 -14.43 -1.07 29.47
CA LEU A 19 -15.47 -2.09 29.28
C LEU A 19 -16.81 -1.72 29.96
N LEU A 20 -16.78 -0.86 30.98
CA LEU A 20 -18.00 -0.38 31.63
C LEU A 20 -18.75 0.61 30.74
N ASP A 21 -18.04 1.50 30.04
CA ASP A 21 -18.65 2.46 29.12
C ASP A 21 -19.25 1.74 27.91
N LEU A 22 -18.55 0.74 27.37
CA LEU A 22 -19.10 -0.14 26.33
C LEU A 22 -20.39 -0.85 26.79
N LYS A 23 -20.41 -1.43 27.99
CA LYS A 23 -21.61 -2.08 28.53
C LYS A 23 -22.79 -1.12 28.72
N LYS A 24 -22.54 0.15 29.04
CA LYS A 24 -23.59 1.17 29.12
C LYS A 24 -24.16 1.45 27.74
N ALA A 25 -23.30 1.67 26.75
CA ALA A 25 -23.72 1.89 25.36
C ALA A 25 -24.50 0.67 24.80
N GLU A 26 -24.05 -0.56 25.05
CA GLU A 26 -24.77 -1.78 24.67
C GLU A 26 -26.19 -1.83 25.29
N LYS A 27 -26.31 -1.42 26.55
CA LYS A 27 -27.59 -1.38 27.27
C LYS A 27 -28.52 -0.32 26.69
N GLU A 28 -28.01 0.86 26.37
CA GLU A 28 -28.79 1.98 25.80
C GLU A 28 -29.25 1.69 24.37
N LEU A 29 -28.38 1.09 23.56
CA LEU A 29 -28.70 0.65 22.19
C LEU A 29 -29.53 -0.64 22.16
N GLY A 30 -29.58 -1.40 23.25
CA GLY A 30 -30.24 -2.71 23.30
C GLY A 30 -29.52 -3.79 22.47
N ALA A 31 -28.23 -3.62 22.19
CA ALA A 31 -27.44 -4.49 21.34
C ALA A 31 -26.04 -4.74 21.92
N LEU A 32 -25.59 -5.99 21.86
CA LEU A 32 -24.27 -6.45 22.25
C LEU A 32 -23.31 -6.25 21.09
N PHE A 33 -22.14 -5.68 21.38
CA PHE A 33 -21.10 -5.39 20.40
C PHE A 33 -20.26 -6.65 20.09
N PRO A 34 -19.78 -6.80 18.84
CA PRO A 34 -18.84 -7.84 18.49
C PRO A 34 -17.53 -7.68 19.27
N GLU A 35 -16.81 -8.78 19.51
CA GLU A 35 -15.51 -8.72 20.21
C GLU A 35 -14.52 -7.82 19.48
N GLU A 36 -14.48 -7.89 18.14
CA GLU A 36 -13.59 -7.05 17.32
C GLU A 36 -13.84 -5.54 17.52
N PHE A 37 -15.10 -5.15 17.64
CA PHE A 37 -15.48 -3.77 17.90
C PHE A 37 -15.04 -3.33 19.29
N LYS A 38 -15.24 -4.18 20.31
CA LYS A 38 -14.82 -3.89 21.68
C LYS A 38 -13.30 -3.79 21.81
N ASP A 39 -12.57 -4.71 21.19
CA ASP A 39 -11.11 -4.70 21.14
C ASP A 39 -10.57 -3.40 20.54
N LEU A 40 -11.22 -2.89 19.48
CA LEU A 40 -10.86 -1.60 18.91
C LEU A 40 -11.12 -0.45 19.88
N TYR A 41 -12.32 -0.40 20.47
CA TYR A 41 -12.74 0.73 21.30
C TYR A 41 -12.01 0.82 22.64
N VAL A 42 -11.51 -0.30 23.17
CA VAL A 42 -10.62 -0.32 24.34
C VAL A 42 -9.27 0.34 24.05
N GLU A 43 -8.83 0.31 22.80
CA GLU A 43 -7.53 0.84 22.37
C GLU A 43 -7.67 2.29 21.85
N THR A 44 -8.77 2.62 21.18
CA THR A 44 -9.03 3.96 20.62
C THR A 44 -10.52 4.29 20.58
N ASN A 45 -10.90 5.54 20.86
CA ASN A 45 -12.30 5.96 20.83
C ASN A 45 -12.58 6.90 19.64
N GLY A 46 -13.36 6.43 18.67
CA GLY A 46 -13.67 7.20 17.45
C GLY A 46 -12.55 7.16 16.41
N ALA A 47 -12.06 5.96 16.10
CA ALA A 47 -10.98 5.75 15.15
C ALA A 47 -11.27 6.37 13.76
N GLU A 48 -10.24 6.95 13.15
CA GLU A 48 -10.27 7.43 11.77
C GLU A 48 -9.33 6.60 10.89
N PHE A 49 -9.83 6.15 9.75
CA PHE A 49 -9.04 5.38 8.77
C PHE A 49 -9.53 5.69 7.35
N GLY A 50 -8.60 6.14 6.49
CA GLY A 50 -8.93 6.68 5.17
C GLY A 50 -10.02 7.76 5.26
N GLU A 51 -11.14 7.53 4.57
CA GLU A 51 -12.29 8.45 4.56
C GLU A 51 -13.29 8.25 5.70
N TRP A 52 -13.10 7.23 6.54
CA TRP A 52 -14.06 6.81 7.57
C TRP A 52 -13.69 7.35 8.95
N THR A 53 -14.71 7.78 9.68
CA THR A 53 -14.66 8.15 11.09
C THR A 53 -15.70 7.32 11.86
N LEU A 54 -15.25 6.55 12.85
CA LEU A 54 -16.16 5.85 13.75
C LEU A 54 -16.70 6.80 14.82
N PHE A 55 -17.96 6.61 15.21
CA PHE A 55 -18.58 7.44 16.25
C PHE A 55 -18.04 7.07 17.63
N PRO A 56 -17.63 8.05 18.46
CA PRO A 56 -17.09 7.76 19.77
C PRO A 56 -18.17 7.19 20.70
N VAL A 57 -17.76 6.39 21.68
CA VAL A 57 -18.59 6.01 22.82
C VAL A 57 -18.39 7.03 23.93
N ALA A 58 -19.48 7.59 24.45
CA ALA A 58 -19.41 8.55 25.55
C ALA A 58 -18.85 7.91 26.82
N THR A 59 -17.93 8.62 27.48
CA THR A 59 -17.38 8.20 28.77
C THR A 59 -18.00 8.98 29.92
N ALA A 60 -17.84 8.50 31.15
CA ALA A 60 -18.33 9.21 32.34
C ALA A 60 -17.66 10.58 32.58
N GLN A 61 -16.55 10.87 31.91
CA GLN A 61 -15.85 12.15 31.99
C GLN A 61 -16.31 13.13 30.91
N ASP A 62 -16.88 12.60 29.83
CA ASP A 62 -17.49 13.40 28.78
C ASP A 62 -18.87 13.85 29.28
N GLY A 63 -19.19 15.14 29.10
CA GLY A 63 -20.58 15.57 29.18
C GLY A 63 -21.42 14.89 28.10
N THR A 64 -22.67 15.31 27.91
CA THR A 64 -23.46 14.85 26.76
C THR A 64 -22.75 15.26 25.46
N LEU A 65 -22.09 14.32 24.79
CA LEU A 65 -21.54 14.53 23.45
C LEU A 65 -22.71 14.55 22.48
N SER A 66 -22.92 15.64 21.75
CA SER A 66 -24.02 15.76 20.78
C SER A 66 -23.89 14.81 19.58
N SER A 67 -22.77 14.11 19.46
CA SER A 67 -22.37 13.28 18.31
C SER A 67 -21.60 12.02 18.75
N ASP A 68 -22.14 11.28 19.72
CA ASP A 68 -21.64 9.94 20.07
C ASP A 68 -22.47 8.83 19.40
N LEU A 69 -21.96 7.58 19.49
CA LEU A 69 -22.55 6.39 18.91
C LEU A 69 -24.03 6.21 19.30
N VAL A 70 -24.38 6.48 20.56
CA VAL A 70 -25.74 6.31 21.08
C VAL A 70 -26.65 7.39 20.50
N SER A 71 -26.21 8.64 20.52
CA SER A 71 -26.93 9.80 20.02
C SER A 71 -27.23 9.69 18.53
N HIS A 72 -26.27 9.19 17.73
CA HIS A 72 -26.48 8.93 16.30
C HIS A 72 -27.57 7.89 16.02
N ASN A 73 -27.76 6.92 16.92
CA ASN A 73 -28.74 5.87 16.71
C ASN A 73 -30.11 6.16 17.34
N LEU A 74 -30.16 6.93 18.43
CA LEU A 74 -31.40 7.25 19.15
C LEU A 74 -32.01 8.59 18.76
N HIS A 75 -31.18 9.59 18.42
CA HIS A 75 -31.64 10.96 18.20
C HIS A 75 -31.41 11.45 16.77
N ASN A 76 -30.32 11.04 16.11
CA ASN A 76 -29.94 11.54 14.77
C ASN A 76 -30.03 10.47 13.68
N ARG A 77 -30.91 9.48 13.86
CA ARG A 77 -31.04 8.35 12.93
C ARG A 77 -31.67 8.79 11.60
N PRO A 78 -31.11 8.41 10.43
CA PRO A 78 -31.75 8.66 9.14
C PRO A 78 -33.11 7.97 9.02
N GLU A 79 -34.11 8.66 8.47
CA GLU A 79 -35.51 8.20 8.41
C GLU A 79 -35.67 6.86 7.66
N ASN A 80 -34.85 6.61 6.63
CA ASN A 80 -34.96 5.42 5.77
C ASN A 80 -34.02 4.27 6.15
N LEU A 81 -33.27 4.38 7.25
CA LEU A 81 -32.37 3.33 7.67
C LEU A 81 -33.16 2.19 8.37
N PRO A 82 -33.09 0.93 7.91
CA PRO A 82 -33.83 -0.18 8.50
C PRO A 82 -33.63 -0.29 10.01
N ALA A 83 -34.69 -0.52 10.78
CA ALA A 83 -34.66 -0.49 12.24
C ALA A 83 -33.70 -1.51 12.88
N ASP A 84 -33.30 -2.55 12.13
CA ASP A 84 -32.34 -3.55 12.56
C ASP A 84 -30.87 -3.16 12.28
N MET A 85 -30.59 -1.89 11.94
CA MET A 85 -29.22 -1.40 11.72
C MET A 85 -28.74 -0.49 12.84
N ILE A 86 -27.48 -0.63 13.26
CA ILE A 86 -26.78 0.33 14.13
C ILE A 86 -25.71 1.01 13.31
N ILE A 87 -25.74 2.33 13.27
CA ILE A 87 -24.70 3.14 12.63
C ILE A 87 -23.51 3.22 13.59
N VAL A 88 -22.32 2.93 13.09
CA VAL A 88 -21.08 2.96 13.87
C VAL A 88 -20.07 3.98 13.37
N GLY A 89 -20.28 4.55 12.19
CA GLY A 89 -19.42 5.59 11.65
C GLY A 89 -19.96 6.17 10.36
N GLU A 90 -19.24 7.14 9.82
CA GLU A 90 -19.55 7.81 8.58
C GLU A 90 -18.30 8.14 7.79
N ASN A 91 -18.44 8.33 6.48
CA ASN A 91 -17.37 8.84 5.64
C ASN A 91 -17.55 10.32 5.29
N ASN A 92 -16.54 10.91 4.67
CA ASN A 92 -16.49 12.32 4.26
C ASN A 92 -17.62 12.78 3.30
N ILE A 93 -18.30 11.86 2.62
CA ILE A 93 -19.44 12.16 1.74
C ILE A 93 -20.79 11.88 2.40
N GLY A 94 -20.79 11.46 3.66
CA GLY A 94 -21.98 11.26 4.49
C GLY A 94 -22.55 9.85 4.49
N ASP A 95 -21.99 8.91 3.73
CA ASP A 95 -22.42 7.51 3.77
C ASP A 95 -22.13 6.91 5.16
N LYS A 96 -23.02 6.02 5.60
CA LYS A 96 -23.02 5.47 6.96
C LYS A 96 -22.54 4.03 6.98
N LEU A 97 -21.62 3.72 7.89
CA LEU A 97 -21.18 2.37 8.19
C LEU A 97 -22.09 1.78 9.27
N CYS A 98 -22.66 0.61 9.00
CA CYS A 98 -23.69 0.02 9.84
C CYS A 98 -23.39 -1.44 10.17
N TYR A 99 -23.82 -1.89 11.35
CA TYR A 99 -23.99 -3.31 11.65
C TYR A 99 -25.45 -3.68 11.72
N ARG A 100 -25.78 -4.90 11.30
CA ARG A 100 -27.12 -5.45 11.50
C ARG A 100 -27.26 -6.06 12.90
N ILE A 101 -28.35 -5.78 13.59
CA ILE A 101 -28.76 -6.43 14.84
C ILE A 101 -29.68 -7.62 14.51
N ARG A 102 -29.43 -8.77 15.14
CA ARG A 102 -30.45 -9.82 15.26
C ARG A 102 -30.69 -10.16 16.72
N LYS A 103 -31.94 -10.02 17.15
CA LYS A 103 -32.37 -10.07 18.56
C LYS A 103 -31.68 -8.97 19.38
N ARG A 104 -30.48 -9.24 19.86
CA ARG A 104 -29.63 -8.34 20.65
C ARG A 104 -28.16 -8.41 20.21
N TRP A 105 -27.84 -9.15 19.16
CA TRP A 105 -26.45 -9.33 18.74
C TRP A 105 -26.21 -8.47 17.51
N MET A 106 -25.26 -7.55 17.62
CA MET A 106 -24.66 -6.91 16.47
C MET A 106 -23.88 -8.00 15.71
N GLN A 107 -24.31 -8.27 14.48
CA GLN A 107 -23.72 -9.33 13.66
C GLN A 107 -22.37 -8.90 13.10
N GLU A 108 -21.59 -9.84 12.60
CA GLU A 108 -20.23 -9.56 12.10
C GLU A 108 -20.24 -8.75 10.79
N TYR A 109 -21.25 -8.93 9.93
CA TYR A 109 -21.29 -8.22 8.65
C TYR A 109 -21.54 -6.72 8.81
N LEU A 110 -20.65 -5.95 8.19
CA LEU A 110 -20.79 -4.53 7.97
C LEU A 110 -21.61 -4.24 6.71
N PHE A 111 -22.41 -3.18 6.79
CA PHE A 111 -23.25 -2.68 5.73
C PHE A 111 -22.91 -1.22 5.47
N LEU A 112 -22.95 -0.84 4.20
CA LEU A 112 -22.83 0.53 3.75
C LEU A 112 -24.23 1.05 3.43
N TRP A 113 -24.65 2.10 4.11
CA TRP A 113 -25.86 2.84 3.76
C TRP A 113 -25.49 4.12 3.04
N ASN A 114 -25.94 4.24 1.79
CA ASN A 114 -25.64 5.39 0.95
C ASN A 114 -26.66 6.50 1.19
N GLU A 115 -26.18 7.67 1.63
CA GLU A 115 -27.03 8.81 2.01
C GLU A 115 -27.83 9.34 0.82
N LYS A 116 -27.23 9.36 -0.37
CA LYS A 116 -27.83 10.01 -1.55
C LYS A 116 -29.00 9.23 -2.12
N ASN A 117 -28.95 7.89 -2.10
CA ASN A 117 -29.96 7.05 -2.72
C ASN A 117 -30.71 6.14 -1.73
N ASN A 118 -30.42 6.26 -0.42
CA ASN A 118 -31.02 5.47 0.66
C ASN A 118 -30.86 3.95 0.48
N ARG A 119 -29.83 3.48 -0.25
CA ARG A 119 -29.59 2.04 -0.45
C ARG A 119 -28.65 1.49 0.60
N LEU A 120 -28.99 0.30 1.08
CA LEU A 120 -28.16 -0.50 1.96
C LEU A 120 -27.53 -1.65 1.19
N ASN A 121 -26.19 -1.72 1.19
CA ASN A 121 -25.44 -2.81 0.57
C ASN A 121 -24.60 -3.52 1.63
N LYS A 122 -24.46 -4.85 1.49
CA LYS A 122 -23.47 -5.59 2.28
C LYS A 122 -22.08 -5.10 1.87
N TYR A 123 -21.24 -4.76 2.84
CA TYR A 123 -19.92 -4.18 2.57
C TYR A 123 -18.80 -5.20 2.79
N THR A 124 -18.58 -5.65 4.03
CA THR A 124 -17.57 -6.67 4.37
C THR A 124 -18.01 -7.50 5.58
N SER A 125 -17.24 -8.55 5.91
CA SER A 125 -17.44 -9.45 7.04
C SER A 125 -16.82 -8.98 8.34
N LEU A 126 -15.76 -8.18 8.30
CA LEU A 126 -14.98 -7.83 9.47
C LEU A 126 -14.55 -6.35 9.44
N LEU A 127 -14.49 -5.72 10.60
CA LEU A 127 -14.04 -4.33 10.74
C LEU A 127 -12.53 -4.21 10.46
N SER A 128 -11.74 -5.20 10.86
CA SER A 128 -10.31 -5.25 10.51
C SER A 128 -10.10 -5.29 9.01
N GLU A 129 -10.84 -6.12 8.28
CA GLU A 129 -10.76 -6.21 6.82
C GLU A 129 -11.09 -4.86 6.16
N LEU A 130 -12.11 -4.15 6.67
CA LEU A 130 -12.41 -2.80 6.21
C LEU A 130 -11.25 -1.82 6.47
N ILE A 131 -10.69 -1.81 7.68
CA ILE A 131 -9.59 -0.92 8.03
C ILE A 131 -8.38 -1.21 7.13
N GLU A 132 -8.04 -2.47 6.90
CA GLU A 132 -6.91 -2.84 6.04
C GLU A 132 -7.13 -2.40 4.60
N THR A 133 -8.28 -2.72 4.02
CA THR A 133 -8.60 -2.34 2.64
C THR A 133 -8.67 -0.83 2.46
N THR A 134 -9.21 -0.09 3.44
CA THR A 134 -9.32 1.38 3.36
C THR A 134 -7.96 2.05 3.51
N VAL A 135 -7.14 1.63 4.47
CA VAL A 135 -5.79 2.19 4.64
C VAL A 135 -4.92 1.88 3.42
N ARG A 136 -5.04 0.66 2.86
CA ARG A 136 -4.40 0.32 1.58
C ARG A 136 -4.85 1.25 0.45
N LYS A 137 -6.15 1.51 0.30
CA LYS A 137 -6.69 2.44 -0.70
C LYS A 137 -6.22 3.90 -0.53
N ASP A 138 -6.04 4.39 0.69
CA ASP A 138 -5.50 5.76 0.91
C ASP A 138 -3.99 5.85 0.56
N THR A 139 -3.30 4.71 0.52
CA THR A 139 -1.97 4.62 -0.08
C THR A 139 -1.98 4.35 -1.60
N ASN A 140 -3.09 3.87 -2.17
CA ASN A 140 -3.21 3.66 -3.62
C ASN A 140 -3.16 5.01 -4.33
N GLY A 141 -2.17 5.13 -5.22
CA GLY A 141 -1.83 6.35 -5.95
C GLY A 141 -0.57 7.07 -5.47
N LYS A 142 -0.08 6.82 -4.24
CA LYS A 142 1.24 7.32 -3.79
C LYS A 142 2.30 6.24 -3.97
N PRO A 143 3.40 6.52 -4.69
CA PRO A 143 4.51 5.58 -4.79
C PRO A 143 5.04 5.20 -3.40
N ARG A 144 5.15 3.89 -3.12
CA ARG A 144 5.78 3.37 -1.90
C ARG A 144 7.30 3.45 -2.05
N ASN A 145 8.00 3.83 -0.98
CA ASN A 145 9.46 3.92 -0.97
C ASN A 145 10.06 2.54 -0.69
N MET A 146 10.91 2.05 -1.60
CA MET A 146 11.57 0.75 -1.53
C MET A 146 12.95 0.82 -0.86
N GLY A 147 13.44 2.02 -0.57
CA GLY A 147 14.77 2.28 -0.02
C GLY A 147 15.70 2.94 -1.03
N ASP A 148 17.00 2.87 -0.73
CA ASP A 148 18.03 3.53 -1.53
C ASP A 148 19.15 2.58 -1.94
N PHE A 149 19.72 2.84 -3.12
CA PHE A 149 20.92 2.19 -3.62
C PHE A 149 21.94 3.24 -4.09
N THR A 150 23.18 2.82 -4.35
CA THR A 150 24.25 3.73 -4.78
C THR A 150 24.70 3.41 -6.19
N VAL A 151 24.74 4.41 -7.06
CA VAL A 151 25.33 4.36 -8.40
C VAL A 151 26.74 4.93 -8.33
N LYS A 152 27.74 4.13 -8.74
CA LYS A 152 29.17 4.47 -8.76
C LYS A 152 29.73 4.54 -10.17
N SER A 153 29.19 3.78 -11.12
CA SER A 153 29.78 3.64 -12.46
C SER A 153 29.47 4.78 -13.44
N GLY A 154 28.51 5.65 -13.10
CA GLY A 154 27.96 6.65 -14.01
C GLY A 154 27.10 6.04 -15.13
N LYS A 155 26.73 4.77 -14.98
CA LYS A 155 25.97 3.98 -15.95
C LYS A 155 24.89 3.17 -15.23
N LEU A 156 23.75 3.00 -15.89
CA LEU A 156 22.70 2.10 -15.44
C LEU A 156 22.37 1.11 -16.55
N ILE A 157 21.88 -0.06 -16.15
CA ILE A 157 21.23 -1.03 -17.02
C ILE A 157 19.80 -1.22 -16.52
N VAL A 158 18.84 -1.16 -17.42
CA VAL A 158 17.43 -1.42 -17.16
C VAL A 158 17.06 -2.69 -17.89
N THR A 159 16.66 -3.72 -17.15
CA THR A 159 16.53 -5.09 -17.67
C THR A 159 15.80 -6.00 -16.67
N ASP A 160 15.35 -7.15 -17.17
CA ASP A 160 15.11 -8.33 -16.36
C ASP A 160 16.43 -8.87 -15.76
N PRO A 161 16.47 -9.21 -14.45
CA PRO A 161 17.66 -9.77 -13.81
C PRO A 161 18.03 -11.20 -14.26
N CYS A 162 17.18 -11.91 -15.01
CA CYS A 162 17.52 -13.23 -15.56
C CYS A 162 18.46 -13.18 -16.78
N TYR A 163 18.64 -12.01 -17.38
CA TYR A 163 19.53 -11.83 -18.54
C TYR A 163 20.97 -11.49 -18.13
N SER A 164 21.91 -11.75 -19.03
CA SER A 164 23.30 -11.30 -18.90
C SER A 164 23.45 -9.86 -19.34
N ALA A 165 24.51 -9.17 -18.90
CA ALA A 165 24.79 -7.80 -19.36
C ALA A 165 25.12 -7.68 -20.86
N GLU A 166 25.30 -8.81 -21.55
CA GLU A 166 25.64 -8.87 -22.98
C GLU A 166 24.39 -8.87 -23.89
N ASP A 167 23.19 -9.08 -23.32
CA ASP A 167 21.90 -9.16 -24.01
C ASP A 167 21.36 -7.77 -24.42
N THR A 168 22.24 -6.93 -24.97
CA THR A 168 22.00 -5.51 -25.26
C THR A 168 20.80 -5.23 -26.18
N GLY A 169 20.30 -6.23 -26.93
CA GLY A 169 19.14 -6.10 -27.81
C GLY A 169 17.83 -5.89 -27.05
N ILE A 170 17.73 -6.42 -25.84
CA ILE A 170 16.52 -6.47 -25.02
C ILE A 170 16.65 -5.66 -23.71
N GLN A 171 17.70 -4.85 -23.61
CA GLN A 171 18.08 -4.08 -22.43
C GLN A 171 18.28 -2.62 -22.77
N VAL A 172 18.02 -1.72 -21.81
CA VAL A 172 18.34 -0.30 -21.96
C VAL A 172 19.61 0.01 -21.17
N HIS A 173 20.69 0.33 -21.87
CA HIS A 173 21.95 0.78 -21.27
C HIS A 173 22.03 2.31 -21.29
N LEU A 174 22.16 2.88 -20.09
CA LEU A 174 22.18 4.31 -19.87
C LEU A 174 23.60 4.77 -19.53
N SER A 175 24.00 5.89 -20.12
CA SER A 175 25.27 6.56 -19.84
C SER A 175 25.01 8.00 -19.40
N ASN A 176 26.03 8.66 -18.83
CA ASN A 176 25.90 9.99 -18.24
C ASN A 176 24.88 10.01 -17.08
N VAL A 177 24.86 8.94 -16.27
CA VAL A 177 24.02 8.84 -15.07
C VAL A 177 24.73 9.50 -13.90
N LYS A 178 23.97 10.24 -13.09
CA LYS A 178 24.51 10.90 -11.91
C LYS A 178 24.95 9.89 -10.85
N ASN A 179 26.22 9.94 -10.47
CA ASN A 179 26.77 9.13 -9.37
C ASN A 179 26.24 9.60 -8.01
N GLY A 180 26.01 8.65 -7.11
CA GLY A 180 25.62 8.88 -5.72
C GLY A 180 24.43 8.01 -5.29
N ARG A 181 23.69 8.50 -4.29
CA ARG A 181 22.53 7.80 -3.70
C ARG A 181 21.27 8.03 -4.53
N TRP A 182 20.57 6.95 -4.83
CA TRP A 182 19.32 6.91 -5.58
C TRP A 182 18.23 6.28 -4.72
N THR A 183 17.04 6.87 -4.76
CA THR A 183 15.85 6.37 -4.07
C THR A 183 14.97 5.63 -5.06
N ALA A 184 14.45 4.47 -4.67
CA ALA A 184 13.55 3.66 -5.46
C ALA A 184 12.12 3.72 -4.90
N THR A 185 11.14 3.76 -5.79
CA THR A 185 9.72 3.76 -5.45
C THR A 185 8.93 2.89 -6.41
N VAL A 186 7.88 2.22 -5.91
CA VAL A 186 6.94 1.44 -6.71
C VAL A 186 5.54 2.06 -6.60
N SER A 187 4.85 2.21 -7.73
CA SER A 187 3.41 2.54 -7.77
C SER A 187 2.60 1.33 -8.17
N TYR A 188 1.34 1.30 -7.74
CA TYR A 188 0.41 0.20 -7.96
C TYR A 188 -0.88 0.74 -8.59
N THR A 189 -1.57 -0.13 -9.32
CA THR A 189 -2.95 0.09 -9.75
C THR A 189 -3.91 0.04 -8.55
N ASP A 190 -5.18 0.36 -8.79
CA ASP A 190 -6.23 0.22 -7.77
C ASP A 190 -6.40 -1.23 -7.28
N ASP A 191 -6.06 -2.20 -8.15
CA ASP A 191 -6.07 -3.65 -7.87
C ASP A 191 -4.76 -4.15 -7.23
N GLU A 192 -3.92 -3.25 -6.70
CA GLU A 192 -2.63 -3.55 -6.06
C GLU A 192 -1.62 -4.25 -6.99
N VAL A 193 -1.77 -4.10 -8.31
CA VAL A 193 -0.81 -4.64 -9.30
C VAL A 193 0.30 -3.62 -9.51
N VAL A 194 1.56 -4.06 -9.51
CA VAL A 194 2.71 -3.17 -9.78
C VAL A 194 2.55 -2.49 -11.14
N GLU A 195 2.45 -1.17 -11.10
CA GLU A 195 2.21 -0.32 -12.27
C GLU A 195 3.52 0.30 -12.78
N LYS A 196 4.39 0.78 -11.88
CA LYS A 196 5.66 1.44 -12.24
C LYS A 196 6.74 1.19 -11.20
N LEU A 197 7.97 0.96 -11.67
CA LEU A 197 9.20 1.08 -10.87
C LEU A 197 9.90 2.39 -11.23
N THR A 198 10.16 3.26 -10.26
CA THR A 198 10.90 4.51 -10.48
C THR A 198 12.13 4.57 -9.57
N ALA A 199 13.29 4.87 -10.12
CA ALA A 199 14.50 5.22 -9.37
C ALA A 199 14.93 6.65 -9.71
N TYR A 200 15.32 7.45 -8.71
CA TYR A 200 15.79 8.82 -8.93
C TYR A 200 16.89 9.24 -7.96
N PHE A 201 17.71 10.20 -8.39
CA PHE A 201 18.82 10.72 -7.60
C PHE A 201 18.31 11.57 -6.42
N ALA A 202 18.84 11.29 -5.22
CA ALA A 202 18.46 11.91 -3.93
C ALA A 202 17.01 11.64 -3.47
N GLU A 203 16.64 12.16 -2.29
CA GLU A 203 15.37 11.82 -1.59
C GLU A 203 14.11 12.35 -2.28
N LYS A 204 14.22 13.38 -3.13
CA LYS A 204 13.05 14.01 -3.78
C LYS A 204 13.00 13.69 -5.27
N LYS A 205 11.83 13.24 -5.71
CA LYS A 205 11.53 12.99 -7.12
C LYS A 205 11.82 14.25 -7.95
N PRO A 206 12.64 14.15 -9.01
CA PRO A 206 12.97 15.28 -9.87
C PRO A 206 11.72 15.83 -10.58
N SER A 207 11.58 17.16 -10.61
CA SER A 207 10.42 17.86 -11.19
C SER A 207 10.50 18.00 -12.72
N GLY A 208 9.36 18.16 -13.38
CA GLY A 208 9.21 18.38 -14.83
C GLY A 208 8.78 17.13 -15.61
N LYS A 209 8.95 17.12 -16.94
CA LYS A 209 8.53 16.00 -17.82
C LYS A 209 9.49 14.81 -17.84
N TRP A 210 8.94 13.61 -17.99
CA TRP A 210 9.66 12.38 -18.32
C TRP A 210 9.76 12.25 -19.85
N HIS A 211 10.79 11.57 -20.33
CA HIS A 211 11.05 11.37 -21.76
C HIS A 211 11.13 9.87 -22.03
N SER A 212 10.40 9.35 -23.03
CA SER A 212 10.58 7.95 -23.46
C SER A 212 12.00 7.73 -23.95
N CYS A 213 12.54 6.54 -23.69
CA CYS A 213 13.85 6.10 -24.17
C CYS A 213 13.79 5.54 -25.61
N ASP A 214 12.60 5.51 -26.24
CA ASP A 214 12.32 4.92 -27.57
C ASP A 214 12.84 3.47 -27.73
N LYS A 215 13.11 2.80 -26.61
CA LYS A 215 13.58 1.43 -26.53
C LYS A 215 12.86 0.71 -25.40
N LEU A 216 12.35 -0.47 -25.71
CA LEU A 216 11.68 -1.36 -24.76
C LEU A 216 12.69 -2.31 -24.13
N ILE A 217 12.40 -2.75 -22.92
CA ILE A 217 13.08 -3.89 -22.27
C ILE A 217 12.21 -5.13 -22.40
N ALA A 218 12.82 -6.31 -22.54
CA ALA A 218 12.12 -7.57 -22.39
C ALA A 218 12.12 -8.01 -20.92
N VAL A 219 11.10 -8.77 -20.53
CA VAL A 219 10.94 -9.40 -19.23
C VAL A 219 10.41 -10.82 -19.45
N ASP A 220 11.11 -11.81 -18.90
CA ASP A 220 10.82 -13.26 -18.98
C ASP A 220 10.84 -13.96 -17.61
N SER A 221 11.10 -13.22 -16.53
CA SER A 221 11.06 -13.72 -15.14
C SER A 221 9.96 -13.07 -14.30
N ALA A 222 9.05 -12.34 -14.93
CA ALA A 222 8.11 -11.40 -14.31
C ALA A 222 8.77 -10.36 -13.39
N GLN A 223 10.07 -10.06 -13.59
CA GLN A 223 10.83 -9.08 -12.82
C GLN A 223 11.55 -8.11 -13.75
N ALA A 224 11.59 -6.84 -13.38
CA ALA A 224 12.45 -5.87 -14.04
C ALA A 224 13.06 -4.91 -13.04
N GLY A 225 14.27 -4.45 -13.33
CA GLY A 225 14.99 -3.57 -12.44
C GLY A 225 15.89 -2.55 -13.13
N ILE A 226 16.40 -1.65 -12.30
CA ILE A 226 17.29 -0.55 -12.64
C ILE A 226 18.55 -0.75 -11.81
N PHE A 227 19.67 -1.08 -12.46
CA PHE A 227 20.89 -1.52 -11.79
C PHE A 227 22.11 -0.71 -12.23
N ASP A 228 23.06 -0.51 -11.33
CA ASP A 228 24.39 -0.02 -11.66
C ASP A 228 25.09 -1.06 -12.55
N ALA A 229 25.47 -0.64 -13.75
CA ALA A 229 26.07 -1.52 -14.75
C ALA A 229 27.38 -2.19 -14.28
N ALA A 230 28.07 -1.64 -13.28
CA ALA A 230 29.28 -2.25 -12.72
C ALA A 230 28.99 -3.42 -11.75
N LEU A 231 27.77 -3.53 -11.24
CA LEU A 231 27.37 -4.51 -10.23
C LEU A 231 26.35 -5.53 -10.74
N PHE A 232 25.62 -5.21 -11.80
CA PHE A 232 24.61 -6.08 -12.40
C PHE A 232 25.17 -7.48 -12.72
N GLY A 233 24.45 -8.52 -12.26
CA GLY A 233 24.76 -9.92 -12.51
C GLY A 233 25.94 -10.51 -11.73
N LYS A 234 26.52 -9.76 -10.76
CA LYS A 234 27.70 -10.21 -10.01
C LYS A 234 27.34 -10.69 -8.62
N ASP A 235 27.63 -11.95 -8.32
CA ASP A 235 27.36 -12.53 -7.01
C ASP A 235 28.12 -11.83 -5.87
N GLU A 236 29.33 -11.32 -6.15
CA GLU A 236 30.12 -10.56 -5.18
C GLU A 236 29.49 -9.20 -4.83
N ALA A 237 28.55 -8.71 -5.64
CA ALA A 237 27.79 -7.51 -5.32
C ALA A 237 26.80 -7.75 -4.17
N ILE A 238 26.48 -9.02 -3.85
CA ILE A 238 25.55 -9.41 -2.78
C ILE A 238 26.35 -9.89 -1.55
N PRO A 239 26.60 -9.00 -0.56
CA PRO A 239 27.46 -9.30 0.59
C PRO A 239 26.75 -10.08 1.71
N TYR A 240 25.47 -10.40 1.52
CA TYR A 240 24.63 -11.10 2.49
C TYR A 240 24.21 -12.47 1.97
N GLU A 241 23.72 -13.33 2.86
CA GLU A 241 23.08 -14.59 2.50
C GLU A 241 21.65 -14.30 2.02
N VAL A 242 21.28 -14.96 0.92
CA VAL A 242 19.93 -14.86 0.35
C VAL A 242 18.98 -15.84 1.07
N GLU A 243 17.71 -15.49 1.20
CA GLU A 243 16.69 -16.35 1.78
C GLU A 243 16.32 -17.48 0.81
N ASN A 244 16.34 -17.16 -0.50
CA ASN A 244 15.97 -18.07 -1.57
C ASN A 244 14.55 -18.61 -1.41
N VAL A 245 13.59 -17.69 -1.34
CA VAL A 245 12.17 -17.98 -1.08
C VAL A 245 11.60 -19.04 -2.04
N TYR A 246 12.10 -19.05 -3.29
CA TYR A 246 11.64 -19.94 -4.35
C TYR A 246 12.46 -21.24 -4.50
N GLY A 247 13.48 -21.46 -3.65
CA GLY A 247 14.29 -22.67 -3.68
C GLY A 247 15.07 -22.88 -4.98
N ILE A 248 15.55 -21.79 -5.58
CA ILE A 248 16.34 -21.78 -6.82
C ILE A 248 17.71 -22.41 -6.53
N GLY A 249 18.15 -23.38 -7.35
CA GLY A 249 19.50 -23.93 -7.24
C GLY A 249 20.54 -22.85 -7.56
N MET A 250 21.59 -22.71 -6.75
CA MET A 250 22.60 -21.64 -6.86
C MET A 250 23.96 -22.20 -7.30
N ASP A 251 23.95 -23.11 -8.27
CA ASP A 251 25.14 -23.86 -8.68
C ASP A 251 25.95 -23.17 -9.80
N GLU A 252 25.42 -22.08 -10.37
CA GLU A 252 26.01 -21.32 -11.47
C GLU A 252 26.31 -19.87 -11.07
N GLU A 253 27.27 -19.23 -11.75
CA GLU A 253 27.67 -17.84 -11.52
C GLU A 253 26.53 -16.87 -11.87
N GLY A 254 26.30 -15.86 -11.03
CA GLY A 254 25.25 -14.86 -11.21
C GLY A 254 23.90 -15.26 -10.60
N LEU A 255 23.73 -16.52 -10.18
CA LEU A 255 22.48 -16.99 -9.58
C LEU A 255 22.25 -16.39 -8.20
N LYS A 256 23.28 -16.06 -7.42
CA LYS A 256 23.08 -15.36 -6.14
C LYS A 256 22.53 -13.96 -6.36
N TYR A 257 23.00 -13.26 -7.39
CA TYR A 257 22.46 -11.96 -7.77
C TYR A 257 20.98 -12.05 -8.17
N TYR A 258 20.64 -13.04 -9.01
CA TYR A 258 19.26 -13.28 -9.44
C TYR A 258 18.34 -13.67 -8.28
N VAL A 259 18.80 -14.54 -7.38
CA VAL A 259 18.05 -14.93 -6.18
C VAL A 259 17.84 -13.72 -5.26
N ALA A 260 18.84 -12.86 -5.08
CA ALA A 260 18.69 -11.64 -4.31
C ALA A 260 17.63 -10.69 -4.90
N CYS A 261 17.51 -10.63 -6.23
CA CYS A 261 16.43 -9.91 -6.89
C CYS A 261 15.07 -10.56 -6.60
N SER A 262 15.01 -11.90 -6.73
CA SER A 262 13.79 -12.68 -6.52
C SER A 262 13.28 -12.58 -5.07
N ASP A 263 14.17 -12.61 -4.09
CA ASP A 263 13.83 -12.41 -2.68
C ASP A 263 13.30 -10.99 -2.43
N ALA A 264 13.88 -9.97 -3.08
CA ALA A 264 13.45 -8.59 -2.93
C ALA A 264 12.00 -8.36 -3.42
N VAL A 265 11.60 -9.05 -4.50
CA VAL A 265 10.24 -8.96 -5.05
C VAL A 265 9.24 -9.92 -4.40
N ALA A 266 9.69 -10.88 -3.60
CA ALA A 266 8.82 -11.86 -2.94
C ALA A 266 8.00 -11.28 -1.77
N SER A 267 8.30 -10.05 -1.34
CA SER A 267 7.56 -9.36 -0.28
C SER A 267 6.17 -8.89 -0.75
N ASP A 268 5.30 -8.54 0.21
CA ASP A 268 3.98 -7.93 -0.07
C ASP A 268 4.09 -6.59 -0.84
N ASP A 269 5.26 -5.95 -0.84
CA ASP A 269 5.51 -4.73 -1.61
C ASP A 269 5.92 -5.03 -3.07
N GLN A 270 6.15 -6.29 -3.44
CA GLN A 270 6.43 -6.72 -4.81
C GLN A 270 7.62 -5.99 -5.47
N GLY A 271 8.53 -5.48 -4.66
CA GLY A 271 9.70 -4.71 -5.09
C GLY A 271 10.62 -4.39 -3.93
N GLY A 272 11.84 -4.01 -4.26
CA GLY A 272 12.86 -3.75 -3.25
C GLY A 272 14.15 -3.18 -3.86
N VAL A 273 15.12 -2.94 -2.98
CA VAL A 273 16.48 -2.52 -3.36
C VAL A 273 17.49 -3.60 -3.03
N ILE A 274 18.48 -3.72 -3.89
CA ILE A 274 19.68 -4.55 -3.70
C ILE A 274 20.92 -3.67 -3.84
N PRO A 275 22.11 -4.13 -3.45
CA PRO A 275 23.34 -3.37 -3.67
C PRO A 275 23.51 -2.96 -5.14
N GLY A 276 23.41 -1.65 -5.38
CA GLY A 276 23.56 -1.08 -6.71
C GLY A 276 22.30 -1.10 -7.58
N GLY A 277 21.13 -1.49 -7.08
CA GLY A 277 19.93 -1.41 -7.91
C GLY A 277 18.61 -1.52 -7.17
N ALA A 278 17.53 -1.43 -7.94
CA ALA A 278 16.17 -1.64 -7.50
C ALA A 278 15.46 -2.57 -8.48
N VAL A 279 14.55 -3.40 -7.98
CA VAL A 279 13.82 -4.40 -8.76
C VAL A 279 12.37 -4.44 -8.30
N ALA A 280 11.45 -4.75 -9.21
CA ALA A 280 10.05 -4.97 -8.92
C ALA A 280 9.49 -6.08 -9.81
N MET A 281 8.39 -6.68 -9.35
CA MET A 281 7.55 -7.52 -10.22
C MET A 281 7.02 -6.67 -11.38
N SER A 282 7.03 -7.22 -12.59
CA SER A 282 6.17 -6.70 -13.65
C SER A 282 4.75 -7.18 -13.33
N GLY A 283 3.87 -6.27 -12.91
CA GLY A 283 2.53 -6.62 -12.43
C GLY A 283 1.66 -7.40 -13.44
N TYR A 284 2.04 -7.38 -14.72
CA TYR A 284 1.37 -8.06 -15.83
C TYR A 284 2.11 -9.32 -16.32
N GLY A 285 3.27 -9.65 -15.74
CA GLY A 285 4.08 -10.80 -16.10
C GLY A 285 5.13 -10.52 -17.18
N ASP A 286 5.36 -11.49 -18.04
CA ASP A 286 6.38 -11.40 -19.09
C ASP A 286 5.90 -10.51 -20.24
N GLY A 287 6.82 -9.79 -20.89
CA GLY A 287 6.47 -8.86 -21.96
C GLY A 287 7.53 -7.82 -22.29
N MET A 288 7.13 -6.80 -23.05
CA MET A 288 7.97 -5.67 -23.44
C MET A 288 7.49 -4.41 -22.74
N TYR A 289 8.39 -3.68 -22.08
CA TYR A 289 8.03 -2.54 -21.24
C TYR A 289 8.79 -1.27 -21.60
N GLU A 290 8.11 -0.13 -21.44
CA GLU A 290 8.67 1.17 -21.74
C GLU A 290 9.58 1.68 -20.62
N VAL A 291 10.67 2.33 -21.02
CA VAL A 291 11.59 3.00 -20.10
C VAL A 291 11.55 4.51 -20.34
N TYR A 292 11.38 5.26 -19.26
CA TYR A 292 11.35 6.71 -19.28
C TYR A 292 12.51 7.29 -18.48
N LEU A 293 13.06 8.38 -18.99
CA LEU A 293 14.25 9.03 -18.46
C LEU A 293 13.95 10.45 -18.01
N LYS A 294 14.75 10.87 -17.03
CA LYS A 294 14.73 12.20 -16.48
C LYS A 294 16.12 12.80 -16.46
N TYR A 295 16.23 14.02 -16.97
CA TYR A 295 17.48 14.76 -17.04
C TYR A 295 17.48 15.98 -16.13
N ASN A 296 18.66 16.31 -15.60
CA ASN A 296 18.89 17.59 -14.93
C ASN A 296 19.36 18.67 -15.93
N ILE A 297 19.63 19.88 -15.44
CA ILE A 297 20.10 21.01 -16.27
C ILE A 297 21.46 20.78 -16.95
N HIS A 298 22.27 19.84 -16.44
CA HIS A 298 23.55 19.43 -17.03
C HIS A 298 23.41 18.25 -17.99
N LYS A 299 22.18 17.84 -18.31
CA LYS A 299 21.85 16.67 -19.14
C LYS A 299 22.33 15.33 -18.55
N GLU A 300 22.62 15.28 -17.25
CA GLU A 300 22.84 14.00 -16.55
C GLU A 300 21.50 13.32 -16.30
N ILE A 301 21.45 12.00 -16.41
CA ILE A 301 20.29 11.20 -16.03
C ILE A 301 20.20 11.19 -14.49
N VAL A 302 19.05 11.64 -13.98
CA VAL A 302 18.73 11.74 -12.55
C VAL A 302 17.44 11.02 -12.17
N GLY A 303 16.81 10.34 -13.12
CA GLY A 303 15.64 9.51 -12.90
C GLY A 303 15.42 8.53 -14.04
N VAL A 304 14.99 7.33 -13.68
CA VAL A 304 14.66 6.23 -14.58
C VAL A 304 13.34 5.62 -14.09
N MET A 305 12.43 5.32 -15.00
CA MET A 305 11.13 4.73 -14.70
C MET A 305 10.83 3.62 -15.69
N ILE A 306 10.38 2.48 -15.20
CA ILE A 306 9.80 1.38 -15.99
C ILE A 306 8.29 1.49 -15.84
N GLY A 307 7.56 1.53 -16.96
CA GLY A 307 6.10 1.45 -16.98
C GLY A 307 5.66 0.03 -17.32
N PHE A 308 4.89 -0.60 -16.43
CA PHE A 308 4.36 -1.96 -16.63
C PHE A 308 2.92 -1.98 -17.15
N GLY A 309 2.15 -0.90 -16.98
CA GLY A 309 0.78 -0.78 -17.49
C GLY A 309 0.72 -0.51 -19.00
N GLU A 310 -0.46 -0.74 -19.60
CA GLU A 310 -0.73 -0.36 -20.99
C GLU A 310 -0.66 1.17 -21.16
N GLU A 311 -0.16 1.63 -22.31
CA GLU A 311 -0.33 3.03 -22.74
C GLU A 311 -1.84 3.33 -22.85
N GLU A 312 -2.32 4.39 -22.18
CA GLU A 312 -3.64 4.97 -22.47
C GLU A 312 -3.67 5.66 -23.85
#